data_AF-A0A4S4K9R1-F1
#
_entry.id   AF-A0A4S4K9R1-F1
#
_cell.length_a   1.000
_cell.length_b   1.000
_cell.length_c   1.000
_cell.angle_alpha   90.00
_cell.angle_beta   90.00
_cell.angle_gamma   90.00
#
_symmetry.space_group_name_H-M   'P 1'
#
loop_
_entity.id
_entity.type
_entity.pdbx_description
1 polymer ?
#
loop_
_entity_poly.entity_id
_entity_poly.type
_entity_poly.pdbx_seq_one_letter_code
_entity_poly.pdbx_strand_id
1 'polypeptide(L)'
;VSTFLVHDPRAPDIVAVGFQELLPLHLGLSGLSSKVIESRNSLILSQIEEHAPNKERYTLIAKVVNVGVALLVYGRDDTVGRKVEDVQTQWTGCGPGYMGNKGGVGVRFRVPADDGGVGEVFTFVCAHLTAHAHKCARRIQDYYHIVGSLLFPPLPGTDSGAPTTIFSTSHLFFFGDLNFRVDFPPESELSELSRVEDAARILEQESVREDVKEYDQLLVERDQKGSVFVGLREGEFWKFKCSYKYKLGEVDRYDSKRLPAWTDRIMYTTYTDTPDTPRLSNIANALYTSIPSYTTSDHVRYFLFRLSEFDILILTP
;
A
#
# COMPACT_ATOMS: atom_id res chain seq x y z
N VAL A 1 -16.79 -1.22 19.16
CA VAL A 1 -15.91 -0.56 20.15
C VAL A 1 -15.91 -1.40 21.43
N SER A 2 -15.17 -2.52 21.50
CA SER A 2 -15.22 -3.36 22.72
C SER A 2 -14.06 -4.36 22.95
N THR A 3 -12.91 -4.22 22.27
CA THR A 3 -11.71 -5.04 22.59
C THR A 3 -10.40 -4.27 22.54
N PHE A 4 -10.43 -2.98 22.21
CA PHE A 4 -9.23 -2.13 22.15
C PHE A 4 -8.76 -1.61 23.54
N LEU A 5 -9.48 -1.92 24.63
CA LEU A 5 -9.22 -1.37 25.97
C LEU A 5 -8.52 -2.33 26.95
N VAL A 6 -8.00 -3.47 26.49
CA VAL A 6 -7.42 -4.50 27.39
C VAL A 6 -5.89 -4.62 27.29
N HIS A 7 -5.23 -3.83 26.45
CA HIS A 7 -3.77 -3.76 26.43
C HIS A 7 -3.28 -2.32 26.56
N ASP A 8 -2.18 -2.14 27.28
CA ASP A 8 -1.38 -0.92 27.26
C ASP A 8 -1.21 -0.47 25.79
N PRO A 9 -1.56 0.76 25.41
CA PRO A 9 -1.43 1.22 24.04
C PRO A 9 0.00 1.00 23.56
N ARG A 10 0.17 0.11 22.57
CA ARG A 10 1.47 -0.29 22.03
C ARG A 10 1.68 0.38 20.67
N ALA A 11 2.85 0.99 20.46
CA ALA A 11 3.21 1.52 19.15
C ALA A 11 3.50 0.37 18.14
N PRO A 12 3.25 0.57 16.83
CA PRO A 12 3.57 -0.42 15.80
C PRO A 12 5.04 -0.86 15.83
N ASP A 13 5.33 -2.13 15.62
CA ASP A 13 6.69 -2.64 15.51
C ASP A 13 7.35 -2.21 14.19
N ILE A 14 6.56 -2.07 13.13
CA ILE A 14 7.00 -1.62 11.80
C ILE A 14 6.07 -0.52 11.31
N VAL A 15 6.64 0.55 10.74
CA VAL A 15 5.89 1.59 10.03
C VAL A 15 6.42 1.70 8.60
N ALA A 16 5.57 1.48 7.60
CA ALA A 16 5.89 1.67 6.19
C ALA A 16 5.10 2.85 5.62
N VAL A 17 5.78 3.81 4.99
CA VAL A 17 5.17 5.00 4.40
C VAL A 17 5.51 5.05 2.92
N GLY A 18 4.52 4.77 2.08
CA GLY A 18 4.63 4.90 0.64
C GLY A 18 4.16 6.27 0.18
N PHE A 19 4.80 6.84 -0.83
CA PHE A 19 4.33 8.05 -1.51
C PHE A 19 4.21 7.80 -3.01
N GLN A 20 3.18 8.40 -3.60
CA GLN A 20 3.05 8.60 -5.04
C GLN A 20 2.96 10.10 -5.29
N GLU A 21 3.50 10.55 -6.42
CA GLU A 21 3.57 11.98 -6.75
C GLU A 21 4.26 12.81 -5.66
N LEU A 22 5.31 12.25 -5.03
CA LEU A 22 6.08 12.88 -3.95
C LEU A 22 6.48 14.33 -4.24
N LEU A 23 6.70 14.63 -5.52
CA LEU A 23 6.99 15.94 -6.06
C LEU A 23 6.51 16.02 -7.52
N PRO A 24 6.26 17.23 -8.04
CA PRO A 24 5.96 17.43 -9.46
C PRO A 24 6.93 16.68 -10.37
N LEU A 25 6.40 16.04 -11.42
CA LEU A 25 7.16 15.13 -12.28
C LEU A 25 8.48 15.72 -12.82
N HIS A 26 8.47 16.97 -13.26
CA HIS A 26 9.66 17.64 -13.79
C HIS A 26 10.77 17.81 -12.73
N LEU A 27 10.41 17.97 -11.45
CA LEU A 27 11.36 18.01 -10.33
C LEU A 27 11.85 16.61 -9.96
N GLY A 28 10.98 15.61 -10.07
CA GLY A 28 11.38 14.20 -9.89
C GLY A 28 12.42 13.78 -10.93
N LEU A 29 12.19 14.15 -12.20
CA LEU A 29 13.10 13.88 -13.30
C LEU A 29 14.40 14.69 -13.24
N SER A 30 14.43 15.82 -12.51
CA SER A 30 15.66 16.60 -12.28
C SER A 30 16.50 16.10 -11.10
N GLY A 31 16.10 14.99 -10.47
CA GLY A 31 16.85 14.35 -9.37
C GLY A 31 16.63 14.99 -7.99
N LEU A 32 15.60 15.82 -7.82
CA LEU A 32 15.30 16.44 -6.52
C LEU A 32 14.62 15.50 -5.52
N SER A 33 14.16 14.32 -5.98
CA SER A 33 13.47 13.33 -5.15
C SER A 33 14.27 12.94 -3.91
N SER A 34 15.60 12.80 -4.03
CA SER A 34 16.47 12.43 -2.91
C SER A 34 16.47 13.48 -1.80
N LYS A 35 16.47 14.78 -2.13
CA LYS A 35 16.41 15.84 -1.11
C LYS A 35 15.05 15.88 -0.42
N VAL A 36 13.97 15.68 -1.19
CA VAL A 36 12.62 15.67 -0.65
C VAL A 36 12.42 14.49 0.29
N ILE A 37 12.88 13.28 -0.08
CA ILE A 37 12.73 12.11 0.78
C ILE A 37 13.53 12.23 2.08
N GLU A 38 14.70 12.88 2.09
CA GLU A 38 15.42 13.17 3.36
C GLU A 38 14.62 14.09 4.28
N SER A 39 14.06 15.17 3.73
CA SER A 39 13.23 16.08 4.52
C SER A 39 11.99 15.38 5.06
N ARG A 40 11.35 14.52 4.24
CA ARG A 40 10.21 13.70 4.66
C ARG A 40 10.59 12.71 5.74
N ASN A 41 11.75 12.05 5.63
CA ASN A 41 12.24 11.13 6.63
C ASN A 41 12.33 11.79 8.01
N SER A 42 12.99 12.95 8.11
CA SER A 42 13.13 13.66 9.38
C SER A 42 11.77 14.03 10.00
N LEU A 43 10.84 14.52 9.17
CA LEU A 43 9.51 14.89 9.63
C LEU A 43 8.72 13.65 10.10
N ILE A 44 8.63 12.61 9.27
CA ILE A 44 7.87 11.40 9.57
C ILE A 44 8.40 10.75 10.85
N LEU A 45 9.71 10.57 10.96
CA LEU A 45 10.32 9.97 12.15
C LEU A 45 9.98 10.77 13.41
N SER A 46 10.10 12.11 13.34
CA SER A 46 9.74 12.96 14.48
C SER A 46 8.27 12.81 14.89
N GLN A 47 7.36 12.70 13.92
CA GLN A 47 5.92 12.55 14.18
C GLN A 47 5.58 11.15 14.73
N ILE A 48 6.23 10.09 14.25
CA ILE A 48 6.08 8.74 14.79
C ILE A 48 6.50 8.73 16.26
N GLU A 49 7.69 9.22 16.61
CA GLU A 49 8.19 9.21 17.99
C GLU A 49 7.41 10.16 18.91
N GLU A 50 6.94 11.30 18.40
CA GLU A 50 6.11 12.25 19.15
C GLU A 50 4.78 11.62 19.60
N HIS A 51 4.14 10.88 18.71
CA HIS A 51 2.81 10.28 18.91
C HIS A 51 2.86 8.82 19.38
N ALA A 52 4.06 8.25 19.55
CA ALA A 52 4.22 6.91 20.11
C ALA A 52 3.72 6.89 21.58
N PRO A 53 2.78 5.99 21.94
CA PRO A 53 2.13 6.00 23.25
C PRO A 53 3.09 6.00 24.45
N ASN A 54 4.21 5.30 24.33
CA ASN A 54 5.20 5.13 25.39
C ASN A 54 6.55 5.80 25.04
N LYS A 55 6.54 6.76 24.10
CA LYS A 55 7.74 7.44 23.60
C LYS A 55 8.78 6.47 23.03
N GLU A 56 8.30 5.42 22.37
CA GLU A 56 9.12 4.45 21.68
C GLU A 56 9.98 5.11 20.59
N ARG A 57 11.20 4.61 20.44
CA ARG A 57 12.16 5.09 19.45
C ARG A 57 12.11 4.22 18.20
N TYR A 58 12.38 4.84 17.05
CA TYR A 58 12.36 4.14 15.78
C TYR A 58 13.66 4.37 15.00
N THR A 59 14.04 3.35 14.25
CA THR A 59 15.15 3.38 13.29
C THR A 59 14.58 3.33 11.88
N LEU A 60 15.06 4.20 10.98
CA LEU A 60 14.82 4.05 9.55
C LEU A 60 15.57 2.80 9.07
N ILE A 61 14.82 1.74 8.75
CA ILE A 61 15.38 0.49 8.20
C ILE A 61 15.88 0.75 6.78
N ALA A 62 15.01 1.32 5.93
CA ALA A 62 15.36 1.63 4.56
C ALA A 62 14.48 2.73 3.98
N LYS A 63 15.00 3.39 2.95
CA LYS A 63 14.22 4.25 2.07
C LYS A 63 14.62 4.03 0.63
N VAL A 64 13.66 4.18 -0.27
CA VAL A 64 13.87 4.07 -1.72
C VAL A 64 12.96 5.06 -2.43
N VAL A 65 13.46 5.64 -3.50
CA VAL A 65 12.70 6.57 -4.35
C VAL A 65 13.06 6.38 -5.80
N ASN A 66 12.04 6.37 -6.65
CA ASN A 66 12.19 6.44 -8.09
C ASN A 66 11.24 7.50 -8.64
N VAL A 67 11.81 8.61 -9.13
CA VAL A 67 11.06 9.79 -9.59
C VAL A 67 10.07 10.27 -8.52
N GLY A 68 8.78 9.96 -8.66
CA GLY A 68 7.71 10.38 -7.74
C GLY A 68 7.19 9.28 -6.83
N VAL A 69 7.67 8.05 -6.96
CA VAL A 69 7.27 6.90 -6.13
C VAL A 69 8.33 6.68 -5.06
N ALA A 70 7.94 6.70 -3.79
CA ALA A 70 8.86 6.52 -2.68
C ALA A 70 8.30 5.55 -1.63
N LEU A 71 9.21 4.96 -0.85
CA LEU A 71 8.89 4.11 0.28
C LEU A 71 9.94 4.33 1.37
N LEU A 72 9.48 4.57 2.60
CA LEU A 72 10.29 4.60 3.81
C LEU A 72 9.75 3.55 4.78
N VAL A 73 10.63 2.73 5.35
CA VAL A 73 10.26 1.72 6.34
C VAL A 73 11.06 1.94 7.60
N TYR A 74 10.34 2.01 8.72
CA TYR A 74 10.85 2.23 10.07
C TYR A 74 10.56 1.00 10.93
N GLY A 75 11.49 0.66 11.81
CA GLY A 75 11.31 -0.38 12.83
C GLY A 75 11.47 0.21 14.22
N ARG A 76 10.63 -0.23 15.15
CA ARG A 76 10.70 0.15 16.56
C ARG A 76 11.95 -0.46 17.20
N ASP A 77 12.72 0.33 17.93
CA ASP A 77 14.10 0.00 18.31
C ASP A 77 14.23 -1.25 19.20
N ASP A 78 13.27 -1.47 20.08
CA ASP A 78 13.24 -2.56 21.06
C ASP A 78 12.74 -3.89 20.47
N THR A 79 12.08 -3.85 19.30
CA THR A 79 11.52 -5.05 18.65
C THR A 79 12.22 -5.36 17.34
N VAL A 80 12.06 -4.50 16.33
CA VAL A 80 12.51 -4.77 14.96
C VAL A 80 13.74 -3.94 14.58
N GLY A 81 13.70 -2.63 14.82
CA GLY A 81 14.58 -1.64 14.20
C GLY A 81 16.08 -1.90 14.39
N ARG A 82 16.51 -2.35 15.57
CA ARG A 82 17.93 -2.64 15.86
C ARG A 82 18.36 -4.06 15.54
N LYS A 83 17.42 -4.95 15.22
CA LYS A 83 17.67 -6.38 14.97
C LYS A 83 17.66 -6.74 13.48
N VAL A 84 17.16 -5.87 12.61
CA VAL A 84 17.02 -6.19 11.17
C VAL A 84 18.35 -6.52 10.50
N GLU A 85 18.31 -7.49 9.60
CA GLU A 85 19.42 -7.95 8.78
C GLU A 85 19.03 -7.93 7.30
N ASP A 86 20.01 -8.05 6.40
CA ASP A 86 19.81 -8.20 4.95
C ASP A 86 18.87 -7.17 4.32
N VAL A 87 19.05 -5.91 4.71
CA VAL A 87 18.26 -4.81 4.18
C VAL A 87 18.58 -4.59 2.70
N GLN A 88 17.56 -4.66 1.86
CA GLN A 88 17.63 -4.52 0.41
C GLN A 88 16.57 -3.52 -0.06
N THR A 89 16.91 -2.74 -1.08
CA THR A 89 15.96 -1.85 -1.76
C THR A 89 16.05 -2.05 -3.26
N GLN A 90 14.92 -1.97 -3.95
CA GLN A 90 14.84 -2.08 -5.41
C GLN A 90 13.77 -1.17 -6.00
N TRP A 91 13.85 -0.91 -7.30
CA TRP A 91 12.81 -0.18 -8.03
C TRP A 91 12.68 -0.68 -9.47
N THR A 92 11.51 -0.44 -10.06
CA THR A 92 11.25 -0.65 -11.49
C THR A 92 10.23 0.37 -12.01
N GLY A 93 10.30 0.69 -13.30
CA GLY A 93 9.44 1.68 -13.96
C GLY A 93 8.51 1.07 -14.99
N CYS A 94 7.26 1.51 -15.03
CA CYS A 94 6.20 1.08 -15.96
C CYS A 94 5.71 2.20 -16.90
N GLY A 95 6.26 3.41 -16.76
CA GLY A 95 5.92 4.56 -17.61
C GLY A 95 6.32 4.35 -19.08
N PRO A 96 6.02 5.31 -19.97
CA PRO A 96 6.54 5.31 -21.33
C PRO A 96 8.06 5.11 -21.32
N GLY A 97 8.57 4.11 -22.04
CA GLY A 97 10.01 3.75 -22.01
C GLY A 97 10.51 3.22 -20.66
N TYR A 98 9.65 2.67 -19.82
CA TYR A 98 9.95 2.21 -18.46
C TYR A 98 10.42 3.33 -17.51
N MET A 99 9.98 4.56 -17.77
CA MET A 99 10.24 5.72 -16.90
C MET A 99 9.59 5.56 -15.51
N GLY A 100 10.24 6.11 -14.49
CA GLY A 100 9.90 5.90 -13.07
C GLY A 100 8.70 6.65 -12.51
N ASN A 101 7.93 7.39 -13.32
CA ASN A 101 6.73 8.09 -12.85
C ASN A 101 5.53 7.17 -12.60
N LYS A 102 5.61 5.94 -13.12
CA LYS A 102 4.74 4.80 -12.84
C LYS A 102 5.64 3.59 -12.63
N GLY A 103 5.24 2.64 -11.82
CA GLY A 103 6.07 1.49 -11.47
C GLY A 103 6.01 1.16 -9.98
N GLY A 104 7.06 0.55 -9.46
CA GLY A 104 7.12 0.12 -8.06
C GLY A 104 8.50 0.32 -7.46
N VAL A 105 8.52 0.61 -6.16
CA VAL A 105 9.71 0.60 -5.32
C VAL A 105 9.51 -0.43 -4.20
N GLY A 106 10.57 -1.11 -3.80
CA GLY A 106 10.52 -2.21 -2.85
C GLY A 106 11.57 -2.06 -1.76
N VAL A 107 11.19 -2.43 -0.53
CA VAL A 107 12.08 -2.61 0.61
C VAL A 107 11.92 -4.05 1.10
N ARG A 108 13.03 -4.74 1.30
CA ARG A 108 13.08 -6.07 1.92
C ARG A 108 14.08 -6.07 3.06
N PHE A 109 13.76 -6.76 4.14
CA PHE A 109 14.69 -7.02 5.24
C PHE A 109 14.30 -8.32 5.94
N ARG A 110 15.21 -8.85 6.74
CA ARG A 110 15.00 -10.03 7.57
C ARG A 110 14.99 -9.64 9.04
N VAL A 111 14.04 -10.17 9.80
CA VAL A 111 14.03 -10.11 11.27
C VAL A 111 14.51 -11.47 11.77
N PRO A 112 15.66 -11.56 12.45
CA PRO A 112 16.17 -12.84 12.94
C PRO A 112 15.22 -13.42 13.99
N ALA A 113 15.14 -14.75 14.06
CA ALA A 113 14.38 -15.42 15.11
C ALA A 113 15.14 -15.36 16.43
N ASP A 114 14.43 -15.18 17.54
CA ASP A 114 15.05 -15.10 18.87
C ASP A 114 15.70 -16.44 19.31
N ASP A 115 15.32 -17.56 18.69
CA ASP A 115 15.86 -18.90 18.94
C ASP A 115 17.12 -19.24 18.12
N GLY A 116 17.63 -18.29 17.32
CA GLY A 116 18.78 -18.49 16.44
C GLY A 116 18.46 -19.16 15.11
N GLY A 117 17.19 -19.34 14.77
CA GLY A 117 16.74 -19.74 13.44
C GLY A 117 16.94 -18.66 12.37
N VAL A 118 16.55 -18.95 11.13
CA VAL A 118 16.76 -18.06 9.96
C VAL A 118 16.02 -16.72 10.13
N GLY A 119 14.87 -16.71 10.81
CA GLY A 119 14.02 -15.53 10.98
C GLY A 119 13.00 -15.35 9.85
N GLU A 120 12.33 -14.21 9.86
CA GLU A 120 11.25 -13.89 8.93
C GLU A 120 11.64 -12.77 7.97
N VAL A 121 11.33 -12.94 6.68
CA VAL A 121 11.61 -11.95 5.64
C VAL A 121 10.36 -11.10 5.40
N PHE A 122 10.50 -9.79 5.51
CA PHE A 122 9.45 -8.82 5.24
C PHE A 122 9.76 -8.10 3.93
N THR A 123 8.78 -8.08 3.01
CA THR A 123 8.86 -7.35 1.75
C THR A 123 7.71 -6.36 1.64
N PHE A 124 8.04 -5.09 1.46
CA PHE A 124 7.10 -3.99 1.23
C PHE A 124 7.29 -3.46 -0.19
N VAL A 125 6.21 -3.37 -0.96
CA VAL A 125 6.21 -2.82 -2.32
C VAL A 125 5.21 -1.66 -2.38
N CYS A 126 5.71 -0.48 -2.72
CA CYS A 126 4.90 0.71 -2.99
C CYS A 126 4.83 0.94 -4.50
N ALA A 127 3.63 0.96 -5.07
CA ALA A 127 3.41 1.07 -6.51
C ALA A 127 2.56 2.29 -6.88
N HIS A 128 2.75 2.77 -8.11
CA HIS A 128 1.90 3.75 -8.77
C HIS A 128 1.59 3.24 -10.17
N LEU A 129 0.40 2.68 -10.36
CA LEU A 129 -0.01 2.05 -11.62
C LEU A 129 -0.68 3.05 -12.57
N THR A 130 -0.84 2.66 -13.84
CA THR A 130 -1.40 3.53 -14.88
C THR A 130 -2.79 4.09 -14.51
N ALA A 131 -2.91 5.41 -14.60
CA ALA A 131 -4.14 6.16 -14.31
C ALA A 131 -5.20 6.03 -15.42
N HIS A 132 -6.40 6.53 -15.11
CA HIS A 132 -7.62 6.55 -15.94
C HIS A 132 -8.43 5.25 -15.97
N ALA A 133 -9.76 5.37 -15.90
CA ALA A 133 -10.69 4.25 -15.78
C ALA A 133 -10.55 3.20 -16.90
N HIS A 134 -10.50 3.64 -18.17
CA HIS A 134 -10.42 2.76 -19.34
C HIS A 134 -9.08 1.99 -19.50
N LYS A 135 -8.09 2.22 -18.62
CA LYS A 135 -6.75 1.61 -18.71
C LYS A 135 -6.55 0.39 -17.79
N CYS A 136 -7.62 -0.34 -17.46
CA CYS A 136 -7.54 -1.53 -16.59
C CYS A 136 -6.52 -2.55 -17.11
N ALA A 137 -6.59 -2.91 -18.39
CA ALA A 137 -5.63 -3.83 -19.02
C ALA A 137 -4.17 -3.36 -18.89
N ARG A 138 -3.92 -2.05 -18.90
CA ARG A 138 -2.56 -1.52 -18.70
C ARG A 138 -2.10 -1.64 -17.25
N ARG A 139 -2.98 -1.43 -16.26
CA ARG A 139 -2.64 -1.67 -14.84
C ARG A 139 -2.27 -3.12 -14.58
N ILE A 140 -2.97 -4.06 -15.22
CA ILE A 140 -2.65 -5.49 -15.16
C ILE A 140 -1.25 -5.74 -15.74
N GLN A 141 -0.91 -5.14 -16.89
CA GLN A 141 0.43 -5.21 -17.46
C GLN A 141 1.50 -4.58 -16.56
N ASP A 142 1.22 -3.43 -15.96
CA ASP A 142 2.12 -2.77 -15.01
C ASP A 142 2.40 -3.69 -13.79
N TYR A 143 1.36 -4.36 -13.25
CA TYR A 143 1.51 -5.34 -12.18
C TYR A 143 2.43 -6.50 -12.57
N TYR A 144 2.17 -7.15 -13.72
CA TYR A 144 3.02 -8.24 -14.19
C TYR A 144 4.46 -7.79 -14.44
N HIS A 145 4.64 -6.58 -14.97
CA HIS A 145 5.96 -6.01 -15.14
C HIS A 145 6.67 -5.85 -13.80
N ILE A 146 6.02 -5.27 -12.79
CA ILE A 146 6.58 -5.11 -11.45
C ILE A 146 6.96 -6.47 -10.85
N VAL A 147 6.07 -7.46 -10.93
CA VAL A 147 6.34 -8.82 -10.43
C VAL A 147 7.55 -9.45 -11.12
N GLY A 148 7.71 -9.25 -12.42
CA GLY A 148 8.79 -9.83 -13.21
C GLY A 148 10.12 -9.07 -13.17
N SER A 149 10.12 -7.77 -12.82
CA SER A 149 11.31 -6.92 -12.93
C SER A 149 11.76 -6.27 -11.61
N LEU A 150 10.91 -6.18 -10.58
CA LEU A 150 11.30 -5.75 -9.23
C LEU A 150 11.97 -6.92 -8.50
N LEU A 151 13.18 -7.27 -8.92
CA LEU A 151 13.92 -8.42 -8.45
C LEU A 151 14.91 -8.03 -7.36
N PHE A 152 14.93 -8.76 -6.26
CA PHE A 152 15.88 -8.58 -5.16
C PHE A 152 17.08 -9.51 -5.32
N PRO A 153 18.24 -9.20 -4.70
CA PRO A 153 19.33 -10.16 -4.57
C PRO A 153 18.88 -11.49 -3.93
N PRO A 154 19.67 -12.57 -4.10
CA PRO A 154 19.40 -13.84 -3.44
C PRO A 154 19.21 -13.69 -1.93
N LEU A 155 18.35 -14.53 -1.35
CA LEU A 155 18.22 -14.60 0.10
C LEU A 155 19.47 -15.25 0.72
N PRO A 156 19.90 -14.81 1.92
CA PRO A 156 21.00 -15.46 2.64
C PRO A 156 20.72 -16.95 2.85
N GLY A 157 21.77 -17.78 2.74
CA GLY A 157 21.66 -19.22 2.94
C GLY A 157 21.02 -19.98 1.77
N THR A 158 20.81 -19.33 0.62
CA THR A 158 20.38 -20.02 -0.62
C THR A 158 21.58 -20.36 -1.49
N ASP A 159 21.62 -21.57 -2.05
CA ASP A 159 22.71 -22.04 -2.93
C ASP A 159 22.69 -21.39 -4.33
N SER A 160 21.64 -20.63 -4.65
CA SER A 160 21.45 -20.01 -5.95
C SER A 160 21.90 -18.55 -5.93
N GLY A 161 22.73 -18.15 -6.90
CA GLY A 161 23.06 -16.74 -7.16
C GLY A 161 21.98 -15.96 -7.91
N ALA A 162 20.82 -16.57 -8.20
CA ALA A 162 19.77 -15.95 -9.00
C ALA A 162 18.96 -14.91 -8.19
N PRO A 163 18.58 -13.77 -8.81
CA PRO A 163 17.68 -12.82 -8.19
C PRO A 163 16.34 -13.46 -7.79
N THR A 164 15.73 -12.94 -6.74
CA THR A 164 14.47 -13.41 -6.18
C THR A 164 13.34 -12.42 -6.44
N THR A 165 12.12 -12.92 -6.62
CA THR A 165 10.94 -12.06 -6.85
C THR A 165 10.40 -11.52 -5.54
N ILE A 166 9.43 -10.61 -5.61
CA ILE A 166 8.72 -10.08 -4.43
C ILE A 166 8.06 -11.19 -3.57
N PHE A 167 7.77 -12.35 -4.16
CA PHE A 167 7.13 -13.49 -3.49
C PHE A 167 8.09 -14.37 -2.70
N SER A 168 9.40 -14.21 -2.86
CA SER A 168 10.42 -14.89 -2.04
C SER A 168 10.55 -14.20 -0.68
N THR A 169 9.53 -14.34 0.16
CA THR A 169 9.40 -13.61 1.43
C THR A 169 8.51 -14.38 2.42
N SER A 170 8.63 -14.10 3.72
CA SER A 170 7.70 -14.62 4.73
C SER A 170 6.41 -13.81 4.73
N HIS A 171 6.53 -12.48 4.64
CA HIS A 171 5.39 -11.56 4.61
C HIS A 171 5.54 -10.59 3.45
N LEU A 172 4.50 -10.42 2.66
CA LEU A 172 4.45 -9.49 1.53
C LEU A 172 3.35 -8.48 1.76
N PHE A 173 3.68 -7.20 1.63
CA PHE A 173 2.74 -6.10 1.57
C PHE A 173 2.94 -5.34 0.26
N PHE A 174 1.92 -5.31 -0.60
CA PHE A 174 1.93 -4.58 -1.87
C PHE A 174 0.86 -3.49 -1.82
N PHE A 175 1.24 -2.23 -1.95
CA PHE A 175 0.35 -1.12 -1.72
C PHE A 175 0.67 0.13 -2.56
N GLY A 176 -0.19 1.13 -2.48
CA GLY A 176 -0.03 2.44 -3.11
C GLY A 176 -1.22 2.82 -3.98
N ASP A 177 -1.05 3.81 -4.86
CA ASP A 177 -2.03 4.18 -5.88
C ASP A 177 -2.03 3.14 -7.01
N LEU A 178 -2.83 2.10 -6.82
CA LEU A 178 -3.04 1.04 -7.79
C LEU A 178 -3.97 1.48 -8.92
N ASN A 179 -4.63 2.63 -8.79
CA ASN A 179 -5.38 3.32 -9.84
C ASN A 179 -6.55 2.53 -10.47
N PHE A 180 -6.92 1.37 -9.91
CA PHE A 180 -8.15 0.67 -10.29
C PHE A 180 -9.37 1.52 -9.94
N ARG A 181 -10.38 1.46 -10.81
CA ARG A 181 -11.57 2.31 -10.72
C ARG A 181 -12.83 1.45 -10.59
N VAL A 182 -13.94 2.11 -10.29
CA VAL A 182 -15.26 1.52 -10.42
C VAL A 182 -15.69 1.57 -11.89
N ASP A 183 -16.20 0.46 -12.42
CA ASP A 183 -16.61 0.31 -13.81
C ASP A 183 -17.99 -0.34 -13.90
N PHE A 184 -19.01 0.49 -14.11
CA PHE A 184 -20.40 0.04 -14.19
C PHE A 184 -20.73 -0.46 -15.60
N PRO A 185 -21.23 -1.70 -15.76
CA PRO A 185 -21.84 -2.14 -17.01
C PRO A 185 -23.00 -1.20 -17.41
N PRO A 186 -23.23 -0.95 -18.71
CA PRO A 186 -24.33 -0.12 -19.18
C PRO A 186 -25.72 -0.58 -18.69
N GLU A 187 -25.87 -1.89 -18.48
CA GLU A 187 -27.11 -2.55 -18.04
C GLU A 187 -27.37 -2.41 -16.52
N SER A 188 -26.39 -1.94 -15.74
CA SER A 188 -26.51 -1.86 -14.29
C SER A 188 -27.47 -0.74 -13.88
N GLU A 189 -28.33 -1.00 -12.90
CA GLU A 189 -29.15 0.05 -12.27
C GLU A 189 -28.29 1.14 -11.61
N LEU A 190 -27.05 0.81 -11.25
CA LEU A 190 -26.07 1.74 -10.70
C LEU A 190 -25.30 2.51 -11.78
N SER A 191 -25.55 2.25 -13.07
CA SER A 191 -24.91 3.01 -14.16
C SER A 191 -25.29 4.49 -14.14
N GLU A 192 -26.45 4.86 -13.59
CA GLU A 192 -26.83 6.25 -13.33
C GLU A 192 -25.91 6.93 -12.29
N LEU A 193 -25.28 6.16 -11.39
CA LEU A 193 -24.23 6.67 -10.48
C LEU A 193 -22.96 7.07 -11.22
N SER A 194 -22.80 6.73 -12.51
CA SER A 194 -21.71 7.29 -13.32
C SER A 194 -21.82 8.81 -13.49
N ARG A 195 -22.99 9.40 -13.20
CA ARG A 195 -23.22 10.85 -13.17
C ARG A 195 -22.62 11.42 -11.88
N VAL A 196 -21.51 12.12 -12.03
CA VAL A 196 -20.52 12.33 -10.96
C VAL A 196 -21.03 13.12 -9.74
N GLU A 197 -22.00 14.03 -9.92
CA GLU A 197 -22.48 14.89 -8.82
C GLU A 197 -23.32 14.12 -7.79
N ASP A 198 -24.09 13.12 -8.22
CA ASP A 198 -24.89 12.28 -7.31
C ASP A 198 -24.09 11.11 -6.73
N ALA A 199 -23.12 10.60 -7.47
CA ALA A 199 -22.26 9.47 -7.08
C ALA A 199 -21.60 9.69 -5.71
N ALA A 200 -21.02 10.89 -5.52
CA ALA A 200 -20.31 11.26 -4.29
C ALA A 200 -21.18 11.18 -3.04
N ARG A 201 -22.43 11.65 -3.13
CA ARG A 201 -23.40 11.64 -2.03
C ARG A 201 -23.94 10.23 -1.77
N ILE A 202 -24.18 9.47 -2.84
CA ILE A 202 -24.76 8.13 -2.73
C ILE A 202 -23.74 7.16 -2.11
N LEU A 203 -22.46 7.30 -2.46
CA LEU A 203 -21.35 6.53 -1.90
C LEU A 203 -21.03 6.85 -0.42
N GLU A 204 -21.73 7.79 0.21
CA GLU A 204 -21.60 7.98 1.66
C GLU A 204 -22.19 6.81 2.45
N GLN A 205 -23.27 6.22 1.93
CA GLN A 205 -23.96 5.10 2.56
C GLN A 205 -23.11 3.83 2.41
N GLU A 206 -22.90 3.13 3.52
CA GLU A 206 -22.13 1.89 3.54
C GLU A 206 -22.77 0.78 2.69
N SER A 207 -24.10 0.65 2.75
CA SER A 207 -24.85 -0.31 1.92
C SER A 207 -24.65 -0.08 0.42
N VAL A 208 -24.65 1.17 -0.01
CA VAL A 208 -24.38 1.51 -1.41
C VAL A 208 -22.93 1.16 -1.78
N ARG A 209 -21.97 1.45 -0.91
CA ARG A 209 -20.56 1.06 -1.15
C ARG A 209 -20.40 -0.44 -1.21
N GLU A 210 -21.17 -1.19 -0.42
CA GLU A 210 -21.20 -2.64 -0.45
C GLU A 210 -21.67 -3.16 -1.82
N ASP A 211 -22.69 -2.55 -2.43
CA ASP A 211 -23.14 -2.92 -3.78
C ASP A 211 -22.14 -2.48 -4.85
N VAL A 212 -21.57 -1.27 -4.70
CA VAL A 212 -20.64 -0.69 -5.68
C VAL A 212 -19.30 -1.43 -5.73
N LYS A 213 -18.88 -2.08 -4.63
CA LYS A 213 -17.62 -2.84 -4.59
C LYS A 213 -17.56 -3.95 -5.66
N GLU A 214 -18.71 -4.52 -6.03
CA GLU A 214 -18.81 -5.59 -7.03
C GLU A 214 -18.41 -5.12 -8.44
N TYR A 215 -18.35 -3.79 -8.65
CA TYR A 215 -17.92 -3.13 -9.88
C TYR A 215 -16.52 -2.52 -9.76
N ASP A 216 -15.82 -2.72 -8.64
CA ASP A 216 -14.42 -2.33 -8.47
C ASP A 216 -13.53 -3.21 -9.36
N GLN A 217 -12.81 -2.58 -10.29
CA GLN A 217 -11.97 -3.31 -11.24
C GLN A 217 -10.93 -4.18 -10.55
N LEU A 218 -10.37 -3.77 -9.40
CA LEU A 218 -9.37 -4.58 -8.69
C LEU A 218 -9.99 -5.83 -8.08
N LEU A 219 -11.14 -5.68 -7.40
CA LEU A 219 -11.91 -6.81 -6.88
C LEU A 219 -12.26 -7.78 -8.01
N VAL A 220 -12.83 -7.30 -9.12
CA VAL A 220 -13.22 -8.15 -10.25
C VAL A 220 -12.02 -8.91 -10.84
N GLU A 221 -10.93 -8.20 -11.13
CA GLU A 221 -9.73 -8.78 -11.74
C GLU A 221 -9.04 -9.79 -10.79
N ARG A 222 -9.00 -9.51 -9.48
CA ARG A 222 -8.40 -10.42 -8.49
C ARG A 222 -9.31 -11.62 -8.19
N ASP A 223 -10.58 -11.38 -7.92
CA ASP A 223 -11.45 -12.35 -7.25
C ASP A 223 -12.32 -13.17 -8.20
N GLN A 224 -12.73 -12.57 -9.32
CA GLN A 224 -13.60 -13.23 -10.30
C GLN A 224 -12.79 -13.77 -11.47
N LYS A 225 -11.78 -13.02 -11.93
CA LYS A 225 -10.94 -13.41 -13.08
C LYS A 225 -9.62 -14.07 -12.71
N GLY A 226 -9.11 -13.84 -11.49
CA GLY A 226 -7.82 -14.36 -11.06
C GLY A 226 -6.64 -13.85 -11.89
N SER A 227 -6.72 -12.64 -12.45
CA SER A 227 -5.71 -12.09 -13.36
C SER A 227 -4.56 -11.40 -12.62
N VAL A 228 -4.82 -10.80 -11.45
CA VAL A 228 -3.84 -10.04 -10.66
C VAL A 228 -3.92 -10.38 -9.19
N PHE A 229 -2.81 -10.18 -8.45
CA PHE A 229 -2.75 -10.35 -7.00
C PHE A 229 -3.24 -11.72 -6.50
N VAL A 230 -3.06 -12.77 -7.31
CA VAL A 230 -3.46 -14.14 -6.95
C VAL A 230 -2.69 -14.57 -5.70
N GLY A 231 -3.43 -15.06 -4.69
CA GLY A 231 -2.88 -15.45 -3.40
C GLY A 231 -2.67 -14.30 -2.42
N LEU A 232 -2.93 -13.04 -2.79
CA LEU A 232 -2.96 -11.93 -1.84
C LEU A 232 -4.39 -11.64 -1.38
N ARG A 233 -4.50 -11.10 -0.17
CA ARG A 233 -5.74 -10.71 0.50
C ARG A 233 -5.75 -9.19 0.71
N GLU A 234 -6.93 -8.67 1.00
CA GLU A 234 -7.17 -7.25 1.30
C GLU A 234 -8.26 -7.13 2.35
N GLY A 235 -8.20 -6.06 3.15
CA GLY A 235 -9.29 -5.73 4.06
C GLY A 235 -10.56 -5.29 3.32
N GLU A 236 -11.65 -5.06 4.05
CA GLU A 236 -12.92 -4.60 3.47
C GLU A 236 -12.82 -3.11 3.05
N PHE A 237 -12.21 -2.84 1.89
CA PHE A 237 -11.94 -1.48 1.39
C PHE A 237 -13.20 -0.62 1.25
N TRP A 238 -14.34 -1.25 1.01
CA TRP A 238 -15.63 -0.60 0.82
C TRP A 238 -16.24 -0.09 2.14
N LYS A 239 -15.70 -0.46 3.32
CA LYS A 239 -16.16 0.04 4.64
C LYS A 239 -15.78 1.48 4.94
N PHE A 240 -14.87 2.08 4.15
CA PHE A 240 -14.64 3.52 4.14
C PHE A 240 -14.97 4.14 2.77
N LYS A 241 -15.09 5.47 2.71
CA LYS A 241 -15.40 6.22 1.48
C LYS A 241 -14.35 5.93 0.38
N CYS A 242 -14.61 6.30 -0.88
CA CYS A 242 -13.61 6.24 -1.94
C CYS A 242 -12.41 7.15 -1.62
N SER A 243 -11.19 6.75 -2.02
CA SER A 243 -9.97 7.51 -1.71
C SER A 243 -9.68 8.61 -2.71
N TYR A 244 -10.25 8.52 -3.91
CA TYR A 244 -10.06 9.43 -5.02
C TYR A 244 -11.41 9.78 -5.63
N LYS A 245 -11.68 10.97 -6.18
CA LYS A 245 -10.81 12.15 -6.29
C LYS A 245 -11.36 13.29 -5.43
N TYR A 246 -10.65 13.75 -4.42
CA TYR A 246 -11.07 14.88 -3.60
C TYR A 246 -10.73 16.24 -4.24
N LYS A 247 -11.43 17.29 -3.81
CA LYS A 247 -11.07 18.68 -4.12
C LYS A 247 -10.01 19.16 -3.14
N LEU A 248 -8.90 19.67 -3.67
CA LEU A 248 -7.81 20.22 -2.87
C LEU A 248 -8.30 21.38 -1.98
N GLY A 249 -7.92 21.34 -0.71
CA GLY A 249 -8.31 22.34 0.29
C GLY A 249 -9.73 22.21 0.85
N GLU A 250 -10.54 21.26 0.36
CA GLU A 250 -11.89 21.01 0.86
C GLU A 250 -11.97 19.66 1.60
N VAL A 251 -12.46 19.67 2.83
CA VAL A 251 -12.63 18.44 3.62
C VAL A 251 -13.79 17.63 3.06
N ASP A 252 -13.53 16.35 2.80
CA ASP A 252 -14.55 15.35 2.45
C ASP A 252 -15.43 15.70 1.23
N ARG A 253 -14.89 16.44 0.25
CA ARG A 253 -15.61 16.81 -0.98
C ARG A 253 -14.95 16.27 -2.24
N TYR A 254 -15.68 15.49 -3.01
CA TYR A 254 -15.20 14.95 -4.29
C TYR A 254 -15.21 15.98 -5.43
N ASP A 255 -14.26 15.83 -6.36
CA ASP A 255 -14.20 16.54 -7.63
C ASP A 255 -15.15 15.87 -8.63
N SER A 256 -16.18 16.59 -9.07
CA SER A 256 -17.20 16.10 -10.01
C SER A 256 -16.67 15.81 -11.42
N LYS A 257 -15.37 16.00 -11.69
CA LYS A 257 -14.74 15.61 -12.97
C LYS A 257 -14.45 14.10 -13.06
N ARG A 258 -14.52 13.36 -11.96
CA ARG A 258 -14.18 11.93 -11.90
C ARG A 258 -15.11 11.21 -10.94
N LEU A 259 -15.61 10.05 -11.36
CA LEU A 259 -16.29 9.12 -10.48
C LEU A 259 -15.37 8.76 -9.30
N PRO A 260 -15.86 8.80 -8.05
CA PRO A 260 -15.07 8.34 -6.91
C PRO A 260 -14.63 6.88 -7.04
N ALA A 261 -13.42 6.56 -6.61
CA ALA A 261 -12.85 5.22 -6.65
C ALA A 261 -11.90 4.95 -5.47
N TRP A 262 -11.73 3.67 -5.14
CA TRP A 262 -10.68 3.20 -4.21
C TRP A 262 -9.41 2.89 -5.00
N THR A 263 -8.65 3.94 -5.30
CA THR A 263 -7.39 3.83 -6.04
C THR A 263 -6.23 3.38 -5.16
N ASP A 264 -6.30 3.69 -3.85
CA ASP A 264 -5.22 3.47 -2.89
C ASP A 264 -5.52 2.22 -2.07
N ARG A 265 -4.71 1.18 -2.28
CA ARG A 265 -5.05 -0.20 -1.91
C ARG A 265 -3.88 -0.90 -1.24
N ILE A 266 -4.18 -1.89 -0.41
CA ILE A 266 -3.16 -2.72 0.26
C ILE A 266 -3.51 -4.18 0.12
N MET A 267 -2.63 -4.89 -0.56
CA MET A 267 -2.65 -6.33 -0.70
C MET A 267 -1.60 -6.94 0.21
N TYR A 268 -1.91 -8.07 0.83
CA TYR A 268 -0.98 -8.75 1.73
C TYR A 268 -1.10 -10.27 1.69
N THR A 269 -0.02 -10.95 2.06
CA THR A 269 -0.02 -12.38 2.35
C THR A 269 1.11 -12.72 3.32
N THR A 270 0.96 -13.82 4.04
CA THR A 270 1.98 -14.40 4.91
C THR A 270 2.19 -15.87 4.58
N TYR A 271 3.40 -16.39 4.81
CA TYR A 271 3.76 -17.78 4.58
C TYR A 271 2.91 -18.79 5.37
N THR A 272 2.23 -18.33 6.43
CA THR A 272 1.32 -19.15 7.23
C THR A 272 -0.09 -19.26 6.62
N ASP A 273 -0.39 -18.48 5.57
CA ASP A 273 -1.66 -18.58 4.85
C ASP A 273 -1.76 -19.93 4.14
N THR A 274 -2.92 -20.58 4.22
CA THR A 274 -3.18 -21.84 3.49
C THR A 274 -3.81 -21.57 2.12
N PRO A 275 -3.43 -22.34 1.08
CA PRO A 275 -4.15 -22.37 -0.19
C PRO A 275 -5.60 -22.86 -0.07
N ASP A 276 -5.93 -23.64 0.96
CA ASP A 276 -7.27 -24.23 1.15
C ASP A 276 -8.32 -23.17 1.53
N THR A 277 -7.89 -22.06 2.11
CA THR A 277 -8.74 -20.92 2.47
C THR A 277 -8.18 -19.64 1.84
N PRO A 278 -8.28 -19.48 0.51
CA PRO A 278 -7.64 -18.40 -0.24
C PRO A 278 -8.16 -16.99 0.13
N ARG A 279 -9.30 -16.92 0.84
CA ARG A 279 -9.91 -15.69 1.34
C ARG A 279 -9.49 -15.33 2.78
N LEU A 280 -8.95 -16.28 3.52
CA LEU A 280 -8.50 -16.07 4.90
C LEU A 280 -7.01 -15.80 4.91
N SER A 281 -6.57 -15.01 5.88
CA SER A 281 -5.16 -14.79 6.17
C SER A 281 -4.93 -14.79 7.67
N ASN A 282 -3.74 -15.21 8.08
CA ASN A 282 -3.30 -15.09 9.47
C ASN A 282 -2.81 -13.67 9.81
N ILE A 283 -2.80 -12.75 8.84
CA ILE A 283 -2.70 -11.31 9.08
C ILE A 283 -4.09 -10.81 9.49
N ALA A 284 -4.23 -10.35 10.73
CA ALA A 284 -5.42 -9.70 11.23
C ALA A 284 -5.44 -8.22 10.84
N ASN A 285 -6.49 -7.78 10.17
CA ASN A 285 -6.67 -6.37 9.88
C ASN A 285 -7.21 -5.64 11.13
N ALA A 286 -6.38 -4.82 11.77
CA ALA A 286 -6.78 -4.06 12.95
C ALA A 286 -7.56 -2.79 12.60
N LEU A 287 -7.11 -2.07 11.56
CA LEU A 287 -7.78 -0.90 11.01
C LEU A 287 -7.46 -0.73 9.52
N TYR A 288 -8.50 -0.62 8.70
CA TYR A 288 -8.40 -0.33 7.28
C TYR A 288 -9.30 0.85 6.96
N THR A 289 -8.74 2.06 6.78
CA THR A 289 -9.55 3.28 6.76
C THR A 289 -8.91 4.45 6.02
N SER A 290 -9.56 5.61 6.15
CA SER A 290 -9.25 6.88 5.56
C SER A 290 -9.21 8.05 6.53
N ILE A 291 -8.45 9.11 6.23
CA ILE A 291 -8.43 10.37 7.02
C ILE A 291 -8.93 11.56 6.18
N PRO A 292 -10.24 11.73 5.93
CA PRO A 292 -10.76 12.79 5.06
C PRO A 292 -10.38 14.23 5.44
N SER A 293 -9.86 14.45 6.66
CA SER A 293 -9.38 15.76 7.12
C SER A 293 -8.03 16.17 6.53
N TYR A 294 -7.30 15.27 5.86
CA TYR A 294 -6.11 15.62 5.09
C TYR A 294 -6.51 16.18 3.72
N THR A 295 -6.20 17.45 3.44
CA THR A 295 -6.73 18.17 2.26
C THR A 295 -5.65 18.68 1.31
N THR A 296 -4.37 18.37 1.57
CA THR A 296 -3.24 18.80 0.73
C THR A 296 -3.00 17.92 -0.49
N SER A 297 -3.72 16.80 -0.59
CA SER A 297 -3.73 15.88 -1.73
C SER A 297 -5.18 15.62 -2.14
N ASP A 298 -5.41 15.27 -3.40
CA ASP A 298 -6.69 14.68 -3.84
C ASP A 298 -6.79 13.19 -3.47
N HIS A 299 -5.63 12.64 -3.05
CA HIS A 299 -5.29 11.46 -2.26
C HIS A 299 -5.62 11.60 -0.77
N VAL A 300 -6.09 10.56 -0.07
CA VAL A 300 -6.14 10.54 1.40
C VAL A 300 -6.15 9.10 1.92
N ARG A 301 -5.19 8.51 2.66
CA ARG A 301 -5.41 7.28 3.50
C ARG A 301 -4.33 6.97 4.58
N TYR A 302 -4.64 6.01 5.48
CA TYR A 302 -3.69 5.28 6.34
C TYR A 302 -4.27 3.94 6.83
N PHE A 303 -3.41 3.00 7.20
CA PHE A 303 -3.81 1.61 7.49
C PHE A 303 -2.97 0.99 8.61
N LEU A 304 -3.59 0.19 9.49
CA LEU A 304 -2.92 -0.54 10.58
C LEU A 304 -3.27 -2.04 10.51
N PHE A 305 -2.25 -2.88 10.41
CA PHE A 305 -2.31 -4.33 10.38
C PHE A 305 -1.73 -4.91 11.68
N ARG A 306 -2.22 -6.09 12.08
CA ARG A 306 -1.66 -6.91 13.16
C ARG A 306 -1.35 -8.30 12.61
N LEU A 307 -0.10 -8.71 12.66
CA LEU A 307 0.38 -10.02 12.25
C LEU A 307 0.92 -10.71 13.50
N SER A 308 0.25 -11.76 14.01
CA SER A 308 0.69 -12.53 15.20
C SER A 308 1.32 -11.68 16.32
N GLU A 309 2.63 -11.48 16.28
CA GLU A 309 3.49 -10.79 17.25
C GLU A 309 3.94 -9.37 16.85
N PHE A 310 3.69 -8.95 15.60
CA PHE A 310 4.04 -7.64 15.03
C PHE A 310 2.80 -6.79 14.72
N ASP A 311 2.79 -5.56 15.23
CA ASP A 311 1.87 -4.53 14.76
C ASP A 311 2.55 -3.73 13.61
N ILE A 312 1.91 -3.65 12.44
CA ILE A 312 2.47 -3.03 11.23
C ILE A 312 1.55 -1.90 10.76
N LEU A 313 2.05 -0.67 10.75
CA LEU A 313 1.34 0.49 10.21
C LEU A 313 1.81 0.77 8.78
N ILE A 314 0.88 0.83 7.83
CA ILE A 314 1.18 1.21 6.43
C ILE A 314 0.41 2.49 6.08
N LEU A 315 1.13 3.51 5.62
CA LEU A 315 0.58 4.80 5.23
C LEU A 315 0.73 4.99 3.71
N THR A 316 -0.33 5.44 3.05
CA THR A 316 -0.30 5.89 1.64
C THR A 316 -1.04 7.23 1.54
N PRO A 317 -0.45 8.27 0.95
CA PRO A 317 -1.08 9.58 0.82
C PRO A 317 -2.35 9.56 -0.01
#